data_AF-A0A2V8MW80-F1
#
_entry.id   AF-A0A2V8MW80-F1
#
_cell.length_a   1.000
_cell.length_b   1.000
_cell.length_c   1.000
_cell.angle_alpha   90.00
_cell.angle_beta   90.00
_cell.angle_gamma   90.00
#
_symmetry.space_group_name_H-M   'P 1'
#
loop_
_entity.id
_entity.type
_entity.pdbx_description
1 polymer ?
#
loop_
_entity_poly.entity_id
_entity_poly.type
_entity_poly.pdbx_seq_one_letter_code
_entity_poly.pdbx_strand_id
1 'polypeptide(L)'
;LFIDMSTINPIVSQKVAQELSAAGVAMVDAPVSGGEKGAIDATLSIMAGGESEDFERALPIFNALGKTITHMGALGSGGFTKLANQIIVAINLTAIGEALVFGTKAGVDPQKMIRALSGGLAGSKCLDQKSEKILSGDFAPGFKIDLHSKDLNLIADAARSVGVPIPTAAFVEQLFAALRVRGRGGLDHSGVITLFEDLAGVQVRRGEGK
;
A
#
# COMPACT_ATOMS: atom_id res chain seq x y z
N LEU A 1 9.85 -17.83 19.26
CA LEU A 1 9.84 -16.61 18.43
C LEU A 1 8.55 -16.60 17.65
N PHE A 2 7.67 -15.66 17.96
CA PHE A 2 6.45 -15.39 17.22
C PHE A 2 6.74 -14.30 16.18
N ILE A 3 6.41 -14.55 14.91
CA ILE A 3 6.63 -13.60 13.81
C ILE A 3 5.25 -13.19 13.28
N ASP A 4 4.85 -11.95 13.56
CA ASP A 4 3.60 -11.40 13.03
C ASP A 4 3.88 -10.63 11.74
N MET A 5 3.44 -11.16 10.61
CA MET A 5 3.57 -10.50 9.30
C MET A 5 2.30 -9.73 8.89
N SER A 6 1.35 -9.58 9.81
CA SER A 6 0.10 -8.86 9.59
C SER A 6 0.32 -7.35 9.51
N THR A 7 -0.55 -6.65 8.77
CA THR A 7 -0.66 -5.19 8.90
C THR A 7 -1.73 -4.86 9.91
N ILE A 8 -1.30 -4.52 11.13
CA ILE A 8 -2.14 -4.13 12.28
C ILE A 8 -1.62 -2.84 12.92
N ASN A 9 -2.33 -2.31 13.92
CA ASN A 9 -1.88 -1.14 14.66
C ASN A 9 -0.59 -1.50 15.45
N PRO A 10 0.54 -0.79 15.25
CA PRO A 10 1.81 -1.11 15.91
C PRO A 10 1.73 -1.06 17.45
N ILE A 11 0.86 -0.22 18.00
CA ILE A 11 0.62 -0.14 19.45
C ILE A 11 -0.02 -1.44 19.97
N VAL A 12 -0.83 -2.12 19.15
CA VAL A 12 -1.37 -3.44 19.49
C VAL A 12 -0.27 -4.50 19.44
N SER A 13 0.60 -4.47 18.43
CA SER A 13 1.77 -5.38 18.37
C SER A 13 2.64 -5.27 19.63
N GLN A 14 2.89 -4.05 20.11
CA GLN A 14 3.65 -3.81 21.34
C GLN A 14 2.97 -4.41 22.57
N LYS A 15 1.64 -4.28 22.69
CA LYS A 15 0.87 -4.91 23.78
C LYS A 15 0.92 -6.44 23.71
N VAL A 16 0.75 -7.01 22.52
CA VAL A 16 0.81 -8.47 22.32
C VAL A 16 2.19 -9.01 22.71
N ALA A 17 3.27 -8.32 22.36
CA ALA A 17 4.60 -8.75 22.75
C ALA A 17 4.86 -8.68 24.25
N GLN A 18 4.25 -7.73 24.98
CA GLN A 18 4.34 -7.70 26.45
C GLN A 18 3.75 -8.98 27.06
N GLU A 19 2.57 -9.40 26.58
CA GLU A 19 1.92 -10.64 27.02
C GLU A 19 2.72 -11.89 26.64
N LEU A 20 3.27 -11.92 25.41
CA LEU A 20 4.14 -13.02 24.96
C LEU A 20 5.43 -13.09 25.78
N SER A 21 6.03 -11.95 26.11
CA SER A 21 7.25 -11.86 26.91
C SER A 21 7.02 -12.41 28.33
N ALA A 22 5.87 -12.13 28.94
CA ALA A 22 5.49 -12.71 30.23
C ALA A 22 5.40 -14.26 30.20
N ALA A 23 5.15 -14.84 29.02
CA ALA A 23 5.17 -16.28 28.78
C ALA A 23 6.53 -16.81 28.25
N GLY A 24 7.59 -15.98 28.22
CA GLY A 24 8.91 -16.35 27.72
C GLY A 24 8.99 -16.46 26.20
N VAL A 25 8.06 -15.86 25.46
CA VAL A 25 8.00 -15.88 24.00
C VAL A 25 8.43 -14.53 23.43
N ALA A 26 9.56 -14.51 22.71
CA ALA A 26 9.99 -13.36 21.92
C ALA A 26 9.09 -13.13 20.69
N MET A 27 8.97 -11.87 20.27
CA MET A 27 8.13 -11.44 19.15
C MET A 27 8.88 -10.52 18.17
N VAL A 28 8.61 -10.68 16.88
CA VAL A 28 9.01 -9.78 15.80
C VAL A 28 7.76 -9.38 15.00
N ASP A 29 7.54 -8.08 14.79
CA ASP A 29 6.55 -7.57 13.84
C ASP A 29 7.23 -7.35 12.48
N ALA A 30 6.85 -8.15 11.48
CA ALA A 30 7.49 -8.16 10.15
C ALA A 30 6.48 -8.04 9.00
N PRO A 31 5.68 -6.97 8.94
CA PRO A 31 4.76 -6.75 7.82
C PRO A 31 5.50 -6.65 6.48
N VAL A 32 4.75 -6.92 5.41
CA VAL A 32 5.29 -7.06 4.05
C VAL A 32 4.70 -6.08 3.04
N SER A 33 5.44 -5.81 1.96
CA SER A 33 4.96 -5.07 0.78
C SER A 33 5.43 -5.76 -0.51
N GLY A 34 4.68 -5.60 -1.60
CA GLY A 34 4.90 -6.30 -2.88
C GLY A 34 3.65 -6.91 -3.50
N GLY A 35 2.53 -6.94 -2.76
CA GLY A 35 1.26 -7.49 -3.21
C GLY A 35 1.29 -9.00 -3.44
N GLU A 36 0.21 -9.55 -3.99
CA GLU A 36 0.08 -10.98 -4.30
C GLU A 36 1.21 -11.50 -5.19
N LYS A 37 1.53 -10.75 -6.27
CA LYS A 37 2.63 -11.10 -7.17
C LYS A 37 3.97 -11.21 -6.44
N GLY A 38 4.28 -10.24 -5.58
CA GLY A 38 5.51 -10.28 -4.78
C GLY A 38 5.57 -11.47 -3.83
N ALA A 39 4.43 -11.92 -3.29
CA ALA A 39 4.35 -13.10 -2.44
C ALA A 39 4.57 -14.40 -3.23
N ILE A 40 3.89 -14.56 -4.37
CA ILE A 40 4.04 -15.73 -5.26
C ILE A 40 5.48 -15.85 -5.75
N ASP A 41 6.08 -14.72 -6.16
CA ASP A 41 7.43 -14.68 -6.72
C ASP A 41 8.54 -14.72 -5.64
N ALA A 42 8.18 -14.78 -4.34
CA ALA A 42 9.11 -14.68 -3.20
C ALA A 42 10.03 -13.44 -3.29
N THR A 43 9.44 -12.30 -3.64
CA THR A 43 10.11 -11.00 -3.81
C THR A 43 9.58 -9.90 -2.89
N LEU A 44 8.91 -10.28 -1.80
CA LEU A 44 8.40 -9.33 -0.82
C LEU A 44 9.51 -8.44 -0.23
N SER A 45 9.13 -7.20 0.08
CA SER A 45 9.87 -6.33 0.99
C SER A 45 9.35 -6.55 2.41
N ILE A 46 10.23 -6.94 3.33
CA ILE A 46 9.92 -7.29 4.72
C ILE A 46 10.53 -6.23 5.64
N MET A 47 9.69 -5.60 6.46
CA MET A 47 10.05 -4.53 7.38
C MET A 47 9.93 -5.07 8.80
N ALA A 48 11.03 -5.47 9.42
CA ALA A 48 11.00 -6.22 10.68
C ALA A 48 11.39 -5.35 11.88
N GLY A 49 10.52 -5.25 12.89
CA GLY A 49 10.79 -4.66 14.20
C GLY A 49 10.96 -5.74 15.28
N GLY A 50 11.91 -5.55 16.19
CA GLY A 50 12.22 -6.48 17.28
C GLY A 50 13.68 -6.37 17.72
N GLU A 51 14.08 -7.17 18.70
CA GLU A 51 15.49 -7.23 19.10
C GLU A 51 16.35 -7.78 17.95
N SER A 52 17.60 -7.32 17.84
CA SER A 52 18.50 -7.73 16.76
C SER A 52 18.71 -9.25 16.73
N GLU A 53 18.80 -9.89 17.90
CA GLU A 53 18.94 -11.35 18.00
C GLU A 53 17.73 -12.11 17.45
N ASP A 54 16.52 -11.61 17.70
CA ASP A 54 15.29 -12.21 17.18
C ASP A 54 15.12 -11.96 15.67
N PHE A 55 15.55 -10.79 15.19
CA PHE A 55 15.63 -10.50 13.76
C PHE A 55 16.56 -11.48 13.04
N GLU A 56 17.79 -11.66 13.54
CA GLU A 56 18.77 -12.61 12.97
C GLU A 56 18.25 -14.05 13.00
N ARG A 57 17.57 -14.44 14.08
CA ARG A 57 16.92 -15.75 14.19
C ARG A 57 15.79 -15.94 13.17
N ALA A 58 15.05 -14.89 12.82
CA ALA A 58 14.00 -14.93 11.81
C ALA A 58 14.51 -14.80 10.36
N LEU A 59 15.75 -14.33 10.17
CA LEU A 59 16.32 -14.00 8.86
C LEU A 59 16.28 -15.15 7.84
N PRO A 60 16.50 -16.44 8.20
CA PRO A 60 16.35 -17.55 7.24
C PRO A 60 14.94 -17.68 6.68
N ILE A 61 13.92 -17.40 7.49
CA ILE A 61 12.50 -17.42 7.07
C ILE A 61 12.23 -16.24 6.14
N PHE A 62 12.71 -15.04 6.50
CA PHE A 62 12.54 -13.85 5.67
C PHE A 62 13.19 -14.00 4.29
N ASN A 63 14.38 -14.59 4.22
CA ASN A 63 15.09 -14.86 2.96
C ASN A 63 14.35 -15.83 2.02
N ALA A 64 13.48 -16.70 2.57
CA ALA A 64 12.65 -17.59 1.76
C ALA A 64 11.43 -16.88 1.15
N LEU A 65 11.02 -15.73 1.70
CA LEU A 65 9.79 -15.02 1.34
C LEU A 65 10.02 -13.71 0.59
N GLY A 66 11.20 -13.10 0.75
CA GLY A 66 11.47 -11.74 0.28
C GLY A 66 12.86 -11.53 -0.30
N LYS A 67 13.03 -10.36 -0.93
CA LYS A 67 14.32 -9.90 -1.51
C LYS A 67 14.85 -8.63 -0.88
N THR A 68 13.99 -7.86 -0.20
CA THR A 68 14.40 -6.67 0.54
C THR A 68 13.99 -6.88 1.98
N ILE A 69 14.95 -7.14 2.85
CA ILE A 69 14.71 -7.46 4.26
C ILE A 69 15.46 -6.43 5.07
N THR A 70 14.77 -5.75 5.96
CA THR A 70 15.36 -4.64 6.72
C THR A 70 14.92 -4.71 8.17
N HIS A 71 15.90 -4.68 9.08
CA HIS A 71 15.66 -4.47 10.50
C HIS A 71 15.37 -2.99 10.74
N MET A 72 14.16 -2.69 11.19
CA MET A 72 13.65 -1.33 11.38
C MET A 72 13.93 -0.79 12.79
N GLY A 73 14.58 -1.59 13.65
CA GLY A 73 14.81 -1.29 15.05
C GLY A 73 13.86 -2.05 15.97
N ALA A 74 13.48 -1.43 17.09
CA ALA A 74 12.68 -2.07 18.13
C ALA A 74 11.29 -2.53 17.66
N LEU A 75 10.65 -3.38 18.47
CA LEU A 75 9.31 -3.88 18.21
C LEU A 75 8.29 -2.74 17.98
N GLY A 76 7.48 -2.89 16.94
CA GLY A 76 6.51 -1.91 16.44
C GLY A 76 7.05 -1.07 15.28
N SER A 77 8.38 -0.98 15.12
CA SER A 77 8.98 -0.21 14.02
C SER A 77 8.66 -0.80 12.65
N GLY A 78 8.51 -2.13 12.54
CA GLY A 78 8.07 -2.78 11.31
C GLY A 78 6.67 -2.33 10.92
N GLY A 79 5.75 -2.38 11.88
CA GLY A 79 4.38 -1.88 11.78
C GLY A 79 4.30 -0.42 11.36
N PHE A 80 4.97 0.50 12.07
CA PHE A 80 4.97 1.93 11.71
C PHE A 80 5.53 2.19 10.32
N THR A 81 6.59 1.47 9.94
CA THR A 81 7.18 1.56 8.59
C THR A 81 6.18 1.09 7.53
N LYS A 82 5.45 0.01 7.80
CA LYS A 82 4.39 -0.47 6.90
C LYS A 82 3.26 0.55 6.77
N LEU A 83 2.82 1.18 7.86
CA LEU A 83 1.80 2.23 7.79
C LEU A 83 2.28 3.42 6.95
N ALA A 84 3.52 3.87 7.14
CA ALA A 84 4.13 4.91 6.30
C ALA A 84 4.18 4.51 4.81
N ASN A 85 4.52 3.25 4.50
CA ASN A 85 4.47 2.70 3.14
C ASN A 85 3.05 2.80 2.56
N GLN A 86 2.01 2.44 3.33
CA GLN A 86 0.63 2.48 2.87
C GLN A 86 0.09 3.91 2.66
N ILE A 87 0.61 4.91 3.39
CA ILE A 87 0.35 6.34 3.10
C ILE A 87 0.83 6.68 1.69
N ILE A 88 2.11 6.39 1.40
CA ILE A 88 2.74 6.71 0.10
C ILE A 88 2.01 6.00 -1.04
N VAL A 89 1.69 4.72 -0.87
CA VAL A 89 0.98 3.95 -1.92
C VAL A 89 -0.42 4.52 -2.18
N ALA A 90 -1.19 4.84 -1.14
CA ALA A 90 -2.54 5.39 -1.31
C ALA A 90 -2.52 6.75 -2.04
N ILE A 91 -1.61 7.63 -1.62
CA ILE A 91 -1.46 8.96 -2.20
C ILE A 91 -0.99 8.85 -3.65
N ASN A 92 0.01 8.01 -3.95
CA ASN A 92 0.51 7.84 -5.30
C ASN A 92 -0.59 7.35 -6.25
N LEU A 93 -1.37 6.33 -5.87
CA LEU A 93 -2.46 5.82 -6.72
C LEU A 93 -3.55 6.87 -6.95
N THR A 94 -3.86 7.65 -5.92
CA THR A 94 -4.82 8.75 -6.02
C THR A 94 -4.31 9.83 -6.98
N ALA A 95 -3.07 10.28 -6.81
CA ALA A 95 -2.43 11.29 -7.66
C ALA A 95 -2.29 10.83 -9.12
N ILE A 96 -1.93 9.55 -9.34
CA ILE A 96 -1.89 8.95 -10.68
C ILE A 96 -3.29 8.98 -11.31
N GLY A 97 -4.31 8.55 -10.55
CA GLY A 97 -5.68 8.56 -11.04
C GLY A 97 -6.16 9.95 -11.46
N GLU A 98 -5.92 10.95 -10.60
CA GLU A 98 -6.28 12.35 -10.86
C GLU A 98 -5.54 12.91 -12.10
N ALA A 99 -4.22 12.72 -12.17
CA ALA A 99 -3.40 13.23 -13.26
C ALA A 99 -3.77 12.60 -14.62
N LEU A 100 -4.00 11.29 -14.66
CA LEU A 100 -4.38 10.58 -15.89
C LEU A 100 -5.77 10.99 -16.35
N VAL A 101 -6.74 11.13 -15.45
CA VAL A 101 -8.09 11.62 -15.79
C VAL A 101 -8.02 13.04 -16.33
N PHE A 102 -7.26 13.93 -15.70
CA PHE A 102 -7.05 15.29 -16.16
C PHE A 102 -6.52 15.33 -17.60
N GLY A 103 -5.40 14.65 -17.87
CA GLY A 103 -4.79 14.69 -19.20
C GLY A 103 -5.67 14.00 -20.26
N THR A 104 -6.39 12.93 -19.87
CA THR A 104 -7.34 12.26 -20.78
C THR A 104 -8.50 13.19 -21.13
N LYS A 105 -9.04 13.93 -20.15
CA LYS A 105 -10.08 14.95 -20.39
C LYS A 105 -9.57 16.06 -21.32
N ALA A 106 -8.28 16.38 -21.27
CA ALA A 106 -7.61 17.32 -22.17
C ALA A 106 -7.30 16.74 -23.56
N GLY A 107 -7.68 15.50 -23.86
CA GLY A 107 -7.50 14.86 -25.18
C GLY A 107 -6.13 14.21 -25.37
N VAL A 108 -5.33 14.04 -24.31
CA VAL A 108 -4.04 13.36 -24.37
C VAL A 108 -4.25 11.85 -24.27
N ASP A 109 -3.60 11.09 -25.16
CA ASP A 109 -3.61 9.63 -25.11
C ASP A 109 -3.01 9.11 -23.78
N PRO A 110 -3.78 8.31 -23.00
CA PRO A 110 -3.32 7.83 -21.69
C PRO A 110 -2.03 7.02 -21.74
N GLN A 111 -1.85 6.22 -22.80
CA GLN A 111 -0.66 5.37 -22.92
C GLN A 111 0.60 6.20 -23.17
N LYS A 112 0.54 7.21 -24.04
CA LYS A 112 1.62 8.18 -24.24
C LYS A 112 1.91 8.96 -22.96
N MET A 113 0.88 9.36 -22.22
CA MET A 113 1.05 10.07 -20.95
C MET A 113 1.78 9.22 -19.92
N ILE A 114 1.35 7.98 -19.69
CA ILE A 114 2.03 7.03 -18.79
C ILE A 114 3.50 6.88 -19.18
N ARG A 115 3.79 6.62 -20.46
CA ARG A 115 5.18 6.48 -20.94
C ARG A 115 6.02 7.72 -20.66
N ALA A 116 5.48 8.91 -20.89
CA ALA A 116 6.18 10.17 -20.63
C ALA A 116 6.43 10.39 -19.13
N LEU A 117 5.46 10.06 -18.27
CA LEU A 117 5.55 10.25 -16.83
C LEU A 117 6.48 9.23 -16.14
N SER A 118 6.49 7.97 -16.58
CA SER A 118 7.31 6.91 -15.99
C SER A 118 8.82 7.20 -16.04
N GLY A 119 9.31 7.93 -17.04
CA GLY A 119 10.73 8.25 -17.18
C GLY A 119 11.21 9.48 -16.40
N GLY A 120 10.30 10.26 -15.81
CA GLY A 120 10.61 11.52 -15.13
C GLY A 120 10.43 11.47 -13.61
N LEU A 121 10.44 12.64 -12.98
CA LEU A 121 10.21 12.77 -11.52
C LEU A 121 8.82 12.30 -11.05
N ALA A 122 7.87 12.16 -11.98
CA ALA A 122 6.54 11.60 -11.71
C ALA A 122 6.54 10.06 -11.67
N GLY A 123 7.64 9.41 -12.10
CA GLY A 123 7.77 7.96 -12.12
C GLY A 123 7.68 7.37 -10.72
N SER A 124 6.99 6.24 -10.60
CA SER A 124 6.90 5.48 -9.35
C SER A 124 6.58 4.01 -9.60
N LYS A 125 6.96 3.13 -8.66
CA LYS A 125 6.58 1.72 -8.72
C LYS A 125 5.06 1.51 -8.82
N CYS A 126 4.26 2.41 -8.25
CA CYS A 126 2.80 2.36 -8.36
C CYS A 126 2.35 2.61 -9.80
N LEU A 127 2.90 3.63 -10.46
CA LEU A 127 2.61 3.92 -11.86
C LEU A 127 2.97 2.71 -12.73
N ASP A 128 4.20 2.21 -12.60
CA ASP A 128 4.69 1.12 -13.43
C ASP A 128 3.86 -0.17 -13.25
N GLN A 129 3.53 -0.54 -12.01
CA GLN A 129 2.79 -1.78 -11.74
C GLN A 129 1.30 -1.70 -12.07
N LYS A 130 0.68 -0.51 -11.99
CA LYS A 130 -0.77 -0.36 -12.14
C LYS A 130 -1.21 0.17 -13.50
N SER A 131 -0.26 0.60 -14.33
CA SER A 131 -0.53 1.13 -15.67
C SER A 131 -1.39 0.20 -16.53
N GLU A 132 -1.08 -1.10 -16.57
CA GLU A 132 -1.86 -2.03 -17.40
C GLU A 132 -3.30 -2.17 -16.92
N LYS A 133 -3.53 -2.28 -15.61
CA LYS A 133 -4.88 -2.34 -15.03
C LYS A 133 -5.70 -1.09 -15.36
N ILE A 134 -5.06 0.08 -15.30
CA ILE A 134 -5.71 1.35 -15.66
C ILE A 134 -6.07 1.36 -17.15
N LEU A 135 -5.11 1.05 -18.02
CA LEU A 135 -5.29 1.09 -19.47
C LEU A 135 -6.29 0.06 -19.99
N SER A 136 -6.32 -1.14 -19.41
CA SER A 136 -7.30 -2.19 -19.77
C SER A 136 -8.66 -1.98 -19.12
N GLY A 137 -8.73 -1.22 -18.02
CA GLY A 137 -9.92 -1.12 -17.18
C GLY A 137 -10.19 -2.37 -16.33
N ASP A 138 -9.25 -3.32 -16.28
CA ASP A 138 -9.35 -4.52 -15.45
C ASP A 138 -8.78 -4.29 -14.05
N PHE A 139 -9.70 -3.99 -13.13
CA PHE A 139 -9.42 -3.80 -11.71
C PHE A 139 -9.62 -5.08 -10.88
N ALA A 140 -9.47 -6.28 -11.47
CA ALA A 140 -9.41 -7.52 -10.71
C ALA A 140 -8.39 -7.39 -9.55
N PRO A 141 -8.74 -7.83 -8.33
CA PRO A 141 -8.00 -7.46 -7.13
C PRO A 141 -6.62 -8.11 -7.07
N GLY A 142 -5.57 -7.31 -6.85
CA GLY A 142 -4.30 -7.79 -6.27
C GLY A 142 -4.12 -7.27 -4.84
N PHE A 143 -4.56 -6.04 -4.56
CA PHE A 143 -4.77 -5.53 -3.21
C PHE A 143 -6.06 -4.70 -3.17
N LYS A 144 -7.06 -5.15 -2.39
CA LYS A 144 -8.42 -4.60 -2.44
C LYS A 144 -8.53 -3.20 -1.86
N ILE A 145 -9.44 -2.38 -2.38
CA ILE A 145 -9.84 -1.09 -1.81
C ILE A 145 -10.24 -1.25 -0.33
N ASP A 146 -10.99 -2.29 0.02
CA ASP A 146 -11.38 -2.55 1.42
C ASP A 146 -10.16 -2.78 2.33
N LEU A 147 -9.12 -3.46 1.85
CA LEU A 147 -7.89 -3.69 2.63
C LEU A 147 -7.08 -2.41 2.79
N HIS A 148 -6.97 -1.60 1.73
CA HIS A 148 -6.28 -0.32 1.84
C HIS A 148 -7.07 0.68 2.70
N SER A 149 -8.40 0.65 2.67
CA SER A 149 -9.26 1.42 3.59
C SER A 149 -9.04 0.98 5.04
N LYS A 150 -8.91 -0.33 5.32
CA LYS A 150 -8.50 -0.83 6.64
C LYS A 150 -7.13 -0.26 7.06
N ASP A 151 -6.15 -0.25 6.17
CA ASP A 151 -4.83 0.34 6.48
C ASP A 151 -4.90 1.86 6.71
N LEU A 152 -5.71 2.61 5.96
CA LEU A 152 -5.92 4.05 6.16
C LEU A 152 -6.52 4.36 7.54
N ASN A 153 -7.42 3.51 8.04
CA ASN A 153 -7.93 3.61 9.40
C ASN A 153 -6.85 3.33 10.44
N LEU A 154 -6.02 2.29 10.24
CA LEU A 154 -4.88 2.01 11.12
C LEU A 154 -3.88 3.17 11.16
N ILE A 155 -3.63 3.80 10.01
CA ILE A 155 -2.79 4.99 9.88
C ILE A 155 -3.37 6.14 10.71
N ALA A 156 -4.68 6.41 10.61
CA ALA A 156 -5.32 7.47 11.39
C ALA A 156 -5.25 7.22 12.90
N ASP A 157 -5.46 5.98 13.35
CA ASP A 157 -5.33 5.60 14.75
C ASP A 157 -3.89 5.74 15.26
N ALA A 158 -2.92 5.21 14.50
CA ALA A 158 -1.52 5.27 14.85
C ALA A 158 -1.01 6.72 14.89
N ALA A 159 -1.37 7.54 13.90
CA ALA A 159 -1.01 8.95 13.82
C ALA A 159 -1.52 9.75 15.04
N ARG A 160 -2.76 9.50 15.49
CA ARG A 160 -3.29 10.08 16.72
C ARG A 160 -2.50 9.67 17.95
N SER A 161 -2.09 8.40 18.04
CA SER A 161 -1.35 7.88 19.18
C SER A 161 0.04 8.51 19.34
N VAL A 162 0.66 8.96 18.25
CA VAL A 162 1.99 9.59 18.23
C VAL A 162 1.96 11.11 18.01
N GLY A 163 0.77 11.72 17.93
CA GLY A 163 0.62 13.17 17.78
C GLY A 163 1.04 13.73 16.41
N VAL A 164 0.93 12.96 15.33
CA VAL A 164 1.33 13.39 13.97
C VAL A 164 0.11 13.74 13.11
N PRO A 165 -0.01 14.98 12.60
CA PRO A 165 -1.03 15.31 11.61
C PRO A 165 -0.76 14.64 10.26
N ILE A 166 -1.80 14.08 9.64
CA ILE A 166 -1.73 13.36 8.35
C ILE A 166 -2.78 13.85 7.33
N PRO A 167 -2.82 15.16 7.01
CA PRO A 167 -3.92 15.77 6.27
C PRO A 167 -4.18 15.14 4.89
N THR A 168 -3.11 14.84 4.14
CA THR A 168 -3.25 14.22 2.81
C THR A 168 -3.81 12.81 2.88
N ALA A 169 -3.37 12.00 3.85
CA ALA A 169 -3.89 10.66 4.03
C ALA A 169 -5.36 10.68 4.49
N ALA A 170 -5.74 11.65 5.33
CA ALA A 170 -7.13 11.84 5.75
C ALA A 170 -8.05 12.20 4.56
N PHE A 171 -7.57 13.05 3.63
CA PHE A 171 -8.30 13.33 2.39
C PHE A 171 -8.45 12.07 1.52
N VAL A 172 -7.37 11.32 1.32
CA VAL A 172 -7.40 10.07 0.52
C VAL A 172 -8.32 9.03 1.14
N GLU A 173 -8.35 8.91 2.48
CA GLU A 173 -9.24 7.99 3.18
C GLU A 173 -10.72 8.23 2.83
N GLN A 174 -11.14 9.50 2.72
CA GLN A 174 -12.51 9.84 2.30
C GLN A 174 -12.82 9.39 0.86
N LEU A 175 -11.83 9.41 -0.05
CA LEU A 175 -12.02 8.90 -1.41
C LEU A 175 -12.21 7.37 -1.41
N PHE A 176 -11.44 6.66 -0.58
CA PHE A 176 -11.59 5.21 -0.40
C PHE A 176 -12.94 4.87 0.25
N ALA A 177 -13.40 5.66 1.22
CA ALA A 177 -14.73 5.53 1.81
C ALA A 177 -15.84 5.71 0.74
N ALA A 178 -15.72 6.71 -0.13
CA ALA A 178 -16.66 6.94 -1.23
C ALA A 178 -16.72 5.75 -2.20
N LEU A 179 -15.58 5.14 -2.54
CA LEU A 179 -15.52 3.94 -3.38
C LEU A 179 -16.23 2.75 -2.75
N ARG A 180 -16.05 2.55 -1.43
CA ARG A 180 -16.73 1.48 -0.69
C ARG A 180 -18.24 1.65 -0.70
N VAL A 181 -18.73 2.87 -0.48
CA VAL A 181 -20.17 3.20 -0.57
C VAL A 181 -20.72 2.95 -1.98
N ARG A 182 -19.91 3.17 -3.02
CA ARG A 182 -20.25 2.83 -4.41
C ARG A 182 -20.14 1.34 -4.76
N GLY A 183 -19.93 0.46 -3.77
CA GLY A 183 -19.82 -0.99 -3.99
C GLY A 183 -18.50 -1.42 -4.65
N ARG A 184 -17.48 -0.55 -4.69
CA ARG A 184 -16.19 -0.80 -5.35
C ARG A 184 -15.10 -1.32 -4.38
N GLY A 185 -15.45 -1.66 -3.15
CA GLY A 185 -14.50 -2.16 -2.14
C GLY A 185 -13.69 -3.40 -2.56
N GLY A 186 -14.28 -4.24 -3.41
CA GLY A 186 -13.64 -5.46 -3.92
C GLY A 186 -12.66 -5.27 -5.09
N LEU A 187 -12.57 -4.07 -5.68
CA LEU A 187 -11.61 -3.80 -6.76
C LEU A 187 -10.18 -3.70 -6.22
N ASP A 188 -9.19 -3.87 -7.10
CA ASP A 188 -7.81 -3.44 -6.81
C ASP A 188 -7.78 -1.97 -6.41
N HIS A 189 -6.89 -1.58 -5.51
CA HIS A 189 -6.74 -0.20 -5.06
C HIS A 189 -6.35 0.80 -6.16
N SER A 190 -5.85 0.35 -7.33
CA SER A 190 -5.73 1.22 -8.50
C SER A 190 -7.09 1.66 -9.07
N GLY A 191 -8.17 0.95 -8.70
CA GLY A 191 -9.55 1.31 -8.99
C GLY A 191 -10.01 2.63 -8.34
N VAL A 192 -9.16 3.28 -7.52
CA VAL A 192 -9.39 4.66 -7.07
C VAL A 192 -9.60 5.62 -8.24
N ILE A 193 -8.96 5.37 -9.38
CA ILE A 193 -9.15 6.16 -10.60
C ILE A 193 -10.62 6.23 -11.05
N THR A 194 -11.40 5.17 -10.82
CA THR A 194 -12.80 5.10 -11.26
C THR A 194 -13.68 6.15 -10.58
N LEU A 195 -13.31 6.63 -9.39
CA LEU A 195 -14.01 7.73 -8.75
C LEU A 195 -13.78 9.05 -9.52
N PHE A 196 -12.55 9.31 -9.93
CA PHE A 196 -12.20 10.49 -10.73
C PHE A 196 -12.80 10.43 -12.14
N GLU A 197 -12.85 9.24 -12.74
CA GLU A 197 -13.53 9.01 -14.03
C GLU A 197 -15.02 9.35 -13.95
N ASP A 198 -15.71 8.91 -12.89
CA ASP A 198 -17.11 9.24 -12.67
C ASP A 198 -17.32 10.76 -12.50
N LEU A 199 -16.45 11.42 -11.71
CA LEU A 199 -16.55 12.86 -11.44
C LEU A 199 -16.28 13.71 -12.69
N ALA A 200 -15.34 13.30 -13.53
CA ALA A 200 -14.96 14.02 -14.73
C ALA A 200 -15.76 13.63 -15.97
N GLY A 201 -16.52 12.53 -15.93
CA GLY A 201 -17.24 11.98 -17.08
C GLY A 201 -16.30 11.62 -18.24
N VAL A 202 -15.17 10.98 -17.93
CA VAL A 202 -14.20 10.47 -18.92
C VAL A 202 -13.55 9.20 -18.39
N GLN A 203 -13.27 8.23 -19.27
CA GLN A 203 -12.56 7.01 -18.90
C GLN A 203 -11.13 7.04 -19.43
N VAL A 204 -10.19 6.60 -18.60
CA VAL A 204 -8.78 6.46 -18.92
C VAL A 204 -8.54 5.04 -19.42
N ARG A 205 -8.71 4.80 -20.72
CA ARG A 205 -8.49 3.49 -21.34
C ARG A 205 -7.50 3.61 -22.49
N ARG A 206 -6.90 2.48 -22.88
CA ARG A 206 -6.13 2.40 -24.12
C ARG A 206 -7.05 2.79 -25.27
N GLY A 207 -6.69 3.81 -26.04
CA GLY A 207 -7.40 4.11 -27.27
C GLY A 207 -7.32 2.92 -28.23
N GLU A 208 -8.40 2.65 -28.96
CA GLU A 208 -8.30 1.83 -30.17
C GLU A 208 -7.33 2.55 -31.11
N GLY A 209 -6.15 1.96 -31.35
CA GLY A 209 -5.10 2.59 -32.12
C GLY A 209 -5.65 3.09 -33.47
N LYS A 210 -5.41 4.37 -33.76
CA LYS A 210 -5.38 4.87 -35.13
C LYS A 210 -3.95 4.79 -35.64
#